data_AF-A0A8K0Y481-F1
#
_entry.id   AF-A0A8K0Y481-F1
#
_cell.length_a   1.000
_cell.length_b   1.000
_cell.length_c   1.000
_cell.angle_alpha   90.00
_cell.angle_beta   90.00
_cell.angle_gamma   90.00
#
_symmetry.space_group_name_H-M   'P 1'
#
loop_
_entity.id
_entity.type
_entity.pdbx_description
1 polymer ?
#
loop_
_entity_poly.entity_id
_entity_poly.type
_entity_poly.pdbx_seq_one_letter_code
_entity_poly.pdbx_strand_id
1 'polypeptide(L)'
;MGAVYHLDSLLETPNEPYELINTLLKNPMISEFVKDEVPVRAEIDKDAAKEEQMRVRFAVTKMIKTWSELRDVYYSKKEKERLVKEGKYGSVDEIGTQLASLRDQMSTKYGIKFETDYVELEYSAKLVPDGKRCRMEKPYFKNILFVGDAAGRGIFVGPRIEGLNVGIDDAVRAADAVARALDKGDFTEKYLGEHYSQSVEESPYTHDLKAIDKDYLKIFLDAAKDVPKDIISSKYGLVVKMMSSDTLRSFAVGFANILGYEKLLPIIETVDTYVKVPTELAERLGKSISASYTPTIPSIAQRVAKLKFNDDSSSHIKVLKPTSEFMKKMVTLCPTRCYLMEKDGVMIQHEGCVECGTCSEETDWKHPHGEKGINYQYG
;
A
#
# COMPACT_ATOMS: atom_id res chain seq x y z
N MET A 1 -0.49 -5.49 5.12
CA MET A 1 -0.72 -4.21 5.81
C MET A 1 -0.10 -3.11 4.97
N GLY A 2 -0.68 -1.93 4.88
CA GLY A 2 -0.12 -0.80 4.13
C GLY A 2 -0.61 0.53 4.68
N ALA A 3 0.09 1.60 4.34
CA ALA A 3 -0.28 2.97 4.68
C ALA A 3 0.07 3.90 3.50
N VAL A 4 -0.72 4.96 3.35
CA VAL A 4 -0.53 5.97 2.30
C VAL A 4 -0.20 7.29 2.98
N TYR A 5 0.84 7.97 2.50
CA TYR A 5 1.30 9.25 3.02
C TYR A 5 1.43 10.24 1.88
N HIS A 6 1.11 11.50 2.13
CA HIS A 6 1.42 12.57 1.18
C HIS A 6 2.95 12.73 1.08
N LEU A 7 3.47 12.73 -0.14
CA LEU A 7 4.90 12.88 -0.39
C LEU A 7 5.42 14.22 0.16
N ASP A 8 4.64 15.29 0.03
CA ASP A 8 4.99 16.61 0.57
C ASP A 8 5.23 16.57 2.08
N SER A 9 4.40 15.85 2.84
CA SER A 9 4.59 15.68 4.28
C SER A 9 5.87 14.94 4.62
N LEU A 10 6.22 13.91 3.82
CA LEU A 10 7.49 13.19 3.96
C LEU A 10 8.69 14.05 3.56
N LEU A 11 8.54 14.94 2.57
CA LEU A 11 9.59 15.88 2.18
C LEU A 11 9.78 16.97 3.26
N GLU A 12 8.72 17.47 3.86
CA GLU A 12 8.80 18.47 4.94
C GLU A 12 9.42 17.89 6.21
N THR A 13 8.99 16.68 6.60
CA THR A 13 9.48 15.97 7.78
C THR A 13 9.93 14.56 7.41
N PRO A 14 11.18 14.39 6.92
CA PRO A 14 11.67 13.09 6.47
C PRO A 14 11.65 12.03 7.56
N ASN A 15 10.96 10.94 7.27
CA ASN A 15 10.96 9.71 8.06
C ASN A 15 11.12 8.52 7.11
N GLU A 16 11.75 7.46 7.60
CA GLU A 16 11.97 6.27 6.78
C GLU A 16 10.62 5.57 6.57
N PRO A 17 10.18 5.37 5.31
CA PRO A 17 8.84 4.82 5.05
C PRO A 17 8.60 3.48 5.75
N TYR A 18 9.65 2.66 5.88
CA TYR A 18 9.57 1.37 6.53
C TYR A 18 9.36 1.48 8.06
N GLU A 19 9.84 2.55 8.72
CA GLU A 19 9.62 2.79 10.16
C GLU A 19 8.17 3.22 10.47
N LEU A 20 7.53 3.91 9.52
CA LEU A 20 6.11 4.23 9.62
C LEU A 20 5.26 2.95 9.62
N ILE A 21 5.59 1.99 8.74
CA ILE A 21 4.97 0.66 8.74
C ILE A 21 5.31 -0.11 10.02
N ASN A 22 6.56 -0.03 10.52
CA ASN A 22 6.94 -0.69 11.77
C ASN A 22 6.11 -0.16 12.96
N THR A 23 5.87 1.15 12.99
CA THR A 23 5.04 1.79 14.02
C THR A 23 3.61 1.29 13.95
N LEU A 24 3.05 1.15 12.73
CA LEU A 24 1.71 0.60 12.52
C LEU A 24 1.63 -0.85 13.00
N LEU A 25 2.61 -1.69 12.67
CA LEU A 25 2.65 -3.10 13.09
C LEU A 25 2.77 -3.26 14.62
N LYS A 26 3.44 -2.31 15.30
CA LYS A 26 3.56 -2.29 16.77
C LYS A 26 2.29 -1.78 17.47
N ASN A 27 1.33 -1.22 16.75
CA ASN A 27 0.08 -0.78 17.35
C ASN A 27 -0.66 -2.00 17.95
N PRO A 28 -1.11 -1.96 19.22
CA PRO A 28 -1.71 -3.12 19.87
C PRO A 28 -2.94 -3.71 19.18
N MET A 29 -3.75 -2.88 18.52
CA MET A 29 -4.90 -3.36 17.77
C MET A 29 -4.46 -4.03 16.47
N ILE A 30 -3.49 -3.44 15.77
CA ILE A 30 -2.99 -3.96 14.50
C ILE A 30 -2.23 -5.26 14.68
N SER A 31 -1.36 -5.36 15.70
CA SER A 31 -0.62 -6.59 15.97
C SER A 31 -1.57 -7.76 16.17
N GLU A 32 -2.66 -7.58 16.93
CA GLU A 32 -3.68 -8.61 17.12
C GLU A 32 -4.34 -9.09 15.82
N PHE A 33 -4.48 -8.25 14.80
CA PHE A 33 -5.03 -8.62 13.49
C PHE A 33 -4.05 -9.34 12.57
N VAL A 34 -2.74 -9.17 12.77
CA VAL A 34 -1.69 -9.74 11.90
C VAL A 34 -0.94 -10.90 12.56
N LYS A 35 -1.56 -11.49 13.58
CA LYS A 35 -1.06 -12.70 14.23
C LYS A 35 -1.00 -13.85 13.27
N ASP A 36 0.12 -14.54 13.34
CA ASP A 36 0.33 -15.79 12.66
C ASP A 36 1.10 -16.74 13.57
N GLU A 37 1.25 -17.97 13.12
CA GLU A 37 1.92 -19.02 13.83
C GLU A 37 3.26 -19.34 13.17
N VAL A 38 4.34 -19.22 13.93
CA VAL A 38 5.71 -19.38 13.44
C VAL A 38 6.45 -20.52 14.15
N PRO A 39 7.19 -21.37 13.42
CA PRO A 39 7.99 -22.43 14.03
C PRO A 39 9.24 -21.85 14.69
N VAL A 40 9.41 -22.11 15.98
CA VAL A 40 10.59 -21.75 16.77
C VAL A 40 11.46 -22.98 16.96
N ARG A 41 12.71 -22.89 16.50
CA ARG A 41 13.68 -23.99 16.58
C ARG A 41 13.99 -24.29 18.04
N ALA A 42 13.91 -25.56 18.42
CA ALA A 42 14.40 -26.03 19.70
C ALA A 42 15.92 -25.86 19.80
N GLU A 43 16.44 -25.69 21.02
CA GLU A 43 17.87 -25.81 21.25
C GLU A 43 18.34 -27.21 20.89
N ILE A 44 19.43 -27.28 20.12
CA ILE A 44 20.07 -28.55 19.79
C ILE A 44 20.82 -29.02 21.03
N ASP A 45 20.68 -30.30 21.36
CA ASP A 45 21.46 -30.94 22.41
C ASP A 45 22.96 -30.73 22.16
N LYS A 46 23.59 -29.97 23.05
CA LYS A 46 25.00 -29.58 22.94
C LYS A 46 25.94 -30.74 23.29
N ASP A 47 25.42 -31.76 23.98
CA ASP A 47 26.18 -32.93 24.43
C ASP A 47 26.18 -34.04 23.36
N ALA A 48 25.30 -33.95 22.35
CA ALA A 48 25.29 -34.83 21.20
C ALA A 48 26.57 -34.68 20.35
N ALA A 49 26.96 -35.73 19.63
CA ALA A 49 28.08 -35.67 18.68
C ALA A 49 27.84 -34.57 17.63
N LYS A 50 28.89 -33.83 17.23
CA LYS A 50 28.80 -32.73 16.26
C LYS A 50 28.13 -33.12 14.94
N GLU A 51 28.35 -34.35 14.47
CA GLU A 51 27.72 -34.90 13.28
C GLU A 51 26.19 -35.00 13.44
N GLU A 52 25.73 -35.49 14.60
CA GLU A 52 24.31 -35.58 14.92
C GLU A 52 23.68 -34.19 15.05
N GLN A 53 24.37 -33.24 15.70
CA GLN A 53 23.92 -31.85 15.78
C GLN A 53 23.71 -31.25 14.38
N MET A 54 24.66 -31.48 13.46
CA MET A 54 24.52 -31.03 12.07
C MET A 54 23.35 -31.71 11.36
N ARG A 55 23.22 -33.04 11.50
CA ARG A 55 22.13 -33.82 10.89
C ARG A 55 20.76 -33.28 11.32
N VAL A 56 20.56 -33.06 12.62
CA VAL A 56 19.34 -32.48 13.18
C VAL A 56 19.09 -31.09 12.61
N ARG A 57 20.12 -30.22 12.58
CA ARG A 57 19.99 -28.86 12.05
C ARG A 57 19.55 -28.84 10.58
N PHE A 58 20.11 -29.70 9.74
CA PHE A 58 19.72 -29.82 8.33
C PHE A 58 18.29 -30.36 8.18
N ALA A 59 17.93 -31.40 8.94
CA ALA A 59 16.59 -31.98 8.91
C ALA A 59 15.54 -30.95 9.33
N VAL A 60 15.76 -30.23 10.43
CA VAL A 60 14.86 -29.17 10.92
C VAL A 60 14.72 -28.05 9.89
N THR A 61 15.83 -27.59 9.30
CA THR A 61 15.80 -26.52 8.29
C THR A 61 14.99 -26.94 7.06
N LYS A 62 15.20 -28.18 6.58
CA LYS A 62 14.44 -28.73 5.45
C LYS A 62 12.96 -28.84 5.78
N MET A 63 12.61 -29.31 6.98
CA MET A 63 11.23 -29.54 7.37
C MET A 63 10.46 -28.24 7.58
N ILE A 64 11.07 -27.23 8.21
CA ILE A 64 10.51 -25.88 8.30
C ILE A 64 10.26 -25.33 6.90
N LYS A 65 11.24 -25.44 5.98
CA LYS A 65 11.07 -24.96 4.60
C LYS A 65 9.88 -25.63 3.90
N THR A 66 9.80 -26.96 3.96
CA THR A 66 8.69 -27.71 3.35
C THR A 66 7.34 -27.37 3.99
N TRP A 67 7.28 -27.20 5.31
CA TRP A 67 6.07 -26.78 6.00
C TRP A 67 5.64 -25.38 5.56
N SER A 68 6.56 -24.42 5.48
CA SER A 68 6.28 -23.05 5.02
C SER A 68 5.79 -23.04 3.56
N GLU A 69 6.45 -23.76 2.65
CA GLU A 69 6.02 -23.85 1.24
C GLU A 69 4.62 -24.45 1.09
N LEU A 70 4.32 -25.53 1.84
CA LEU A 70 2.99 -26.14 1.81
C LEU A 70 1.94 -25.24 2.47
N ARG A 71 2.31 -24.48 3.50
CA ARG A 71 1.45 -23.52 4.17
C ARG A 71 1.04 -22.38 3.23
N ASP A 72 1.98 -21.84 2.47
CA ASP A 72 1.72 -20.78 1.49
C ASP A 72 0.74 -21.27 0.42
N VAL A 73 0.95 -22.51 -0.07
CA VAL A 73 -0.01 -23.19 -0.95
C VAL A 73 -1.38 -23.30 -0.28
N TYR A 74 -1.45 -23.80 0.96
CA TYR A 74 -2.70 -24.05 1.67
C TYR A 74 -3.56 -22.77 1.84
N TYR A 75 -2.94 -21.62 2.03
CA TYR A 75 -3.67 -20.35 2.12
C TYR A 75 -4.00 -19.73 0.77
N SER A 76 -3.30 -20.10 -0.31
CA SER A 76 -3.61 -19.66 -1.66
C SER A 76 -4.71 -20.50 -2.32
N LYS A 77 -5.89 -19.91 -2.53
CA LYS A 77 -7.00 -20.58 -3.24
C LYS A 77 -6.58 -21.07 -4.63
N LYS A 78 -5.92 -20.19 -5.40
CA LYS A 78 -5.45 -20.48 -6.76
C LYS A 78 -4.44 -21.63 -6.80
N GLU A 79 -3.46 -21.63 -5.88
CA GLU A 79 -2.42 -22.66 -5.88
C GLU A 79 -2.96 -24.02 -5.44
N LYS A 80 -3.86 -24.07 -4.46
CA LYS A 80 -4.58 -25.32 -4.10
C LYS A 80 -5.28 -25.93 -5.31
N GLU A 81 -6.09 -25.14 -6.02
CA GLU A 81 -6.84 -25.59 -7.19
C GLU A 81 -5.90 -26.05 -8.32
N ARG A 82 -4.79 -25.32 -8.55
CA ARG A 82 -3.79 -25.67 -9.56
C ARG A 82 -3.13 -27.02 -9.26
N LEU A 83 -2.68 -27.24 -8.03
CA LEU A 83 -1.94 -28.46 -7.67
C LEU A 83 -2.83 -29.71 -7.68
N VAL A 84 -4.11 -29.57 -7.29
CA VAL A 84 -5.10 -30.65 -7.43
C VAL A 84 -5.36 -30.95 -8.91
N LYS A 85 -5.53 -29.91 -9.74
CA LYS A 85 -5.72 -30.09 -11.19
C LYS A 85 -4.52 -30.73 -11.88
N GLU A 86 -3.31 -30.44 -11.43
CA GLU A 86 -2.05 -31.07 -11.90
C GLU A 86 -1.87 -32.51 -11.39
N GLY A 87 -2.75 -33.01 -10.52
CA GLY A 87 -2.66 -34.36 -9.95
C GLY A 87 -1.53 -34.53 -8.92
N LYS A 88 -0.96 -33.43 -8.41
CA LYS A 88 0.06 -33.49 -7.35
C LYS A 88 -0.54 -33.82 -5.98
N TYR A 89 -1.82 -33.49 -5.80
CA TYR A 89 -2.64 -33.85 -4.64
C TYR A 89 -3.99 -34.34 -5.16
N GLY A 90 -4.57 -35.34 -4.51
CA GLY A 90 -5.90 -35.87 -4.81
C GLY A 90 -7.02 -34.93 -4.40
N SER A 91 -6.83 -34.09 -3.37
CA SER A 91 -7.81 -33.09 -2.95
C SER A 91 -7.20 -31.90 -2.20
N VAL A 92 -8.00 -30.86 -1.99
CA VAL A 92 -7.65 -29.74 -1.11
C VAL A 92 -7.51 -30.18 0.35
N ASP A 93 -8.35 -31.12 0.79
CA ASP A 93 -8.31 -31.65 2.16
C ASP A 93 -7.02 -32.45 2.43
N GLU A 94 -6.48 -33.10 1.40
CA GLU A 94 -5.18 -33.79 1.47
C GLU A 94 -4.04 -32.81 1.77
N ILE A 95 -4.03 -31.63 1.14
CA ILE A 95 -3.03 -30.58 1.39
C ILE A 95 -3.09 -30.16 2.87
N GLY A 96 -4.29 -29.91 3.40
CA GLY A 96 -4.49 -29.55 4.81
C GLY A 96 -4.04 -30.66 5.76
N THR A 97 -4.36 -31.91 5.45
CA THR A 97 -3.95 -33.09 6.23
C THR A 97 -2.43 -33.25 6.27
N GLN A 98 -1.77 -33.08 5.12
CA GLN A 98 -0.31 -33.15 5.04
C GLN A 98 0.37 -31.99 5.79
N LEU A 99 -0.20 -30.78 5.72
CA LEU A 99 0.29 -29.64 6.50
C LEU A 99 0.21 -29.88 8.01
N ALA A 100 -0.93 -30.42 8.47
CA ALA A 100 -1.12 -30.80 9.87
C ALA A 100 -0.16 -31.93 10.30
N SER A 101 0.06 -32.94 9.44
CA SER A 101 1.01 -34.01 9.72
C SER A 101 2.46 -33.51 9.80
N LEU A 102 2.87 -32.60 8.91
CA LEU A 102 4.21 -31.99 8.96
C LEU A 102 4.40 -31.21 10.25
N ARG A 103 3.40 -30.43 10.65
CA ARG A 103 3.39 -29.69 11.92
C ARG A 103 3.58 -30.64 13.10
N ASP A 104 2.80 -31.71 13.17
CA ASP A 104 2.88 -32.69 14.26
C ASP A 104 4.25 -33.38 14.30
N GLN A 105 4.79 -33.78 13.14
CA GLN A 105 6.14 -34.34 13.04
C GLN A 105 7.21 -33.33 13.49
N MET A 106 7.06 -32.04 13.17
CA MET A 106 7.98 -30.98 13.60
C MET A 106 8.03 -30.89 15.13
N SER A 107 6.86 -30.91 15.76
CA SER A 107 6.76 -30.83 17.23
C SER A 107 7.20 -32.12 17.92
N THR A 108 6.72 -33.28 17.48
CA THR A 108 6.99 -34.57 18.15
C THR A 108 8.41 -35.07 17.96
N LYS A 109 8.98 -34.94 16.76
CA LYS A 109 10.29 -35.50 16.41
C LYS A 109 11.45 -34.56 16.73
N TYR A 110 11.25 -33.25 16.57
CA TYR A 110 12.32 -32.26 16.71
C TYR A 110 12.06 -31.22 17.80
N GLY A 111 10.98 -31.36 18.57
CA GLY A 111 10.66 -30.44 19.66
C GLY A 111 10.35 -29.01 19.18
N ILE A 112 10.05 -28.82 17.90
CA ILE A 112 9.77 -27.48 17.34
C ILE A 112 8.47 -26.97 17.98
N LYS A 113 8.57 -25.81 18.61
CA LYS A 113 7.43 -25.09 19.16
C LYS A 113 6.85 -24.17 18.11
N PHE A 114 5.59 -23.84 18.27
CA PHE A 114 4.92 -22.86 17.42
C PHE A 114 4.46 -21.70 18.30
N GLU A 115 4.92 -20.50 17.97
CA GLU A 115 4.63 -19.28 18.72
C GLU A 115 3.82 -18.32 17.86
N THR A 116 3.17 -17.35 18.52
CA THR A 116 2.45 -16.29 17.82
C THR A 116 3.41 -15.18 17.42
N ASP A 117 3.50 -14.90 16.12
CA ASP A 117 4.30 -13.80 15.60
C ASP A 117 3.73 -13.25 14.28
N TYR A 118 4.30 -12.16 13.77
CA TYR A 118 4.00 -11.58 12.47
C TYR A 118 4.79 -12.26 11.36
N VAL A 119 4.12 -12.59 10.24
CA VAL A 119 4.76 -13.12 9.03
C VAL A 119 4.64 -12.11 7.89
N GLU A 120 5.76 -11.50 7.53
CA GLU A 120 5.87 -10.64 6.35
C GLU A 120 6.26 -11.46 5.12
N LEU A 121 5.34 -11.51 4.14
CA LEU A 121 5.53 -12.23 2.88
C LEU A 121 6.29 -11.40 1.84
N GLU A 122 5.99 -10.10 1.75
CA GLU A 122 6.57 -9.18 0.78
C GLU A 122 6.50 -7.74 1.30
N TYR A 123 7.51 -6.93 0.96
CA TYR A 123 7.59 -5.51 1.26
C TYR A 123 7.61 -4.73 -0.05
N SER A 124 6.67 -3.80 -0.22
CA SER A 124 6.55 -2.99 -1.43
C SER A 124 6.28 -1.53 -1.09
N ALA A 125 6.61 -0.65 -2.03
CA ALA A 125 6.33 0.77 -1.95
C ALA A 125 6.14 1.33 -3.36
N LYS A 126 5.12 2.17 -3.54
CA LYS A 126 4.82 2.83 -4.81
C LYS A 126 4.35 4.25 -4.56
N LEU A 127 4.73 5.14 -5.48
CA LEU A 127 4.11 6.44 -5.62
C LEU A 127 2.74 6.25 -6.30
N VAL A 128 1.71 6.83 -5.71
CA VAL A 128 0.36 6.84 -6.26
C VAL A 128 -0.08 8.29 -6.47
N PRO A 129 -0.83 8.60 -7.53
CA PRO A 129 -1.26 9.97 -7.80
C PRO A 129 -2.30 10.43 -6.77
N ASP A 130 -2.18 11.67 -6.29
CA ASP A 130 -3.29 12.34 -5.61
C ASP A 130 -4.29 12.83 -6.66
N GLY A 131 -5.25 11.98 -7.04
CA GLY A 131 -6.16 12.30 -8.15
C GLY A 131 -7.08 13.50 -7.94
N LYS A 132 -7.10 14.10 -6.75
CA LYS A 132 -7.75 15.40 -6.51
C LYS A 132 -6.89 16.57 -6.97
N ARG A 133 -5.57 16.45 -6.81
CA ARG A 133 -4.59 17.54 -7.00
C ARG A 133 -3.78 17.42 -8.28
N CYS A 134 -3.55 16.21 -8.77
CA CYS A 134 -2.63 15.95 -9.88
C CYS A 134 -3.30 15.40 -11.16
N ARG A 135 -4.64 15.30 -11.18
CA ARG A 135 -5.36 14.85 -12.37
C ARG A 135 -5.18 15.80 -13.54
N MET A 136 -4.84 15.26 -14.70
CA MET A 136 -4.76 16.03 -15.94
C MET A 136 -6.15 16.51 -16.37
N GLU A 137 -6.31 17.81 -16.65
CA GLU A 137 -7.55 18.35 -17.23
C GLU A 137 -7.77 17.85 -18.67
N LYS A 138 -6.67 17.74 -19.42
CA LYS A 138 -6.63 17.19 -20.78
C LYS A 138 -5.71 15.97 -20.78
N PRO A 139 -6.24 14.75 -20.56
CA PRO A 139 -5.43 13.53 -20.46
C PRO A 139 -5.00 13.02 -21.84
N TYR A 140 -4.48 13.91 -22.69
CA TYR A 140 -3.94 13.58 -24.00
C TYR A 140 -2.93 14.64 -24.46
N PHE A 141 -2.07 14.27 -25.40
CA PHE A 141 -1.19 15.18 -26.11
C PHE A 141 -1.04 14.71 -27.55
N LYS A 142 -1.43 15.53 -28.54
CA LYS A 142 -1.52 15.11 -29.94
C LYS A 142 -2.38 13.85 -30.09
N ASN A 143 -1.79 12.76 -30.58
CA ASN A 143 -2.42 11.47 -30.77
C ASN A 143 -2.08 10.45 -29.65
N ILE A 144 -1.60 10.92 -28.49
CA ILE A 144 -1.28 10.11 -27.32
C ILE A 144 -2.34 10.35 -26.26
N LEU A 145 -2.93 9.28 -25.72
CA LEU A 145 -3.88 9.34 -24.60
C LEU A 145 -3.19 8.86 -23.32
N PHE A 146 -3.47 9.51 -22.19
CA PHE A 146 -3.02 9.09 -20.87
C PHE A 146 -4.19 8.45 -20.12
N VAL A 147 -3.94 7.32 -19.45
CA VAL A 147 -4.97 6.53 -18.74
C VAL A 147 -4.52 6.23 -17.31
N GLY A 148 -5.47 6.10 -16.38
CA GLY A 148 -5.19 5.69 -14.99
C GLY A 148 -4.14 6.57 -14.31
N ASP A 149 -3.22 5.97 -13.57
CA ASP A 149 -2.23 6.69 -12.78
C ASP A 149 -1.38 7.68 -13.60
N ALA A 150 -1.10 7.35 -14.88
CA ALA A 150 -0.35 8.21 -15.79
C ALA A 150 -1.10 9.52 -16.14
N ALA A 151 -2.44 9.51 -16.06
CA ALA A 151 -3.27 10.70 -16.17
C ALA A 151 -3.52 11.39 -14.82
N GLY A 152 -2.83 10.94 -13.76
CA GLY A 152 -3.05 11.40 -12.39
C GLY A 152 -4.41 11.00 -11.84
N ARG A 153 -4.96 9.86 -12.27
CA ARG A 153 -6.32 9.43 -11.93
C ARG A 153 -6.32 8.52 -10.71
N GLY A 154 -7.29 8.72 -9.83
CA GLY A 154 -7.51 7.88 -8.66
C GLY A 154 -8.36 8.60 -7.62
N ILE A 155 -9.12 7.84 -6.83
CA ILE A 155 -9.97 8.36 -5.75
C ILE A 155 -9.30 8.04 -4.43
N PHE A 156 -8.87 9.08 -3.72
CA PHE A 156 -8.20 8.97 -2.41
C PHE A 156 -8.97 9.80 -1.37
N VAL A 157 -10.19 9.38 -1.04
CA VAL A 157 -11.12 10.11 -0.17
C VAL A 157 -11.42 9.29 1.09
N GLY A 158 -10.78 9.64 2.21
CA GLY A 158 -10.95 8.89 3.46
C GLY A 158 -10.53 7.41 3.29
N PRO A 159 -11.39 6.42 3.60
CA PRO A 159 -11.13 5.00 3.40
C PRO A 159 -11.34 4.55 1.93
N ARG A 160 -11.92 5.38 1.05
CA ARG A 160 -12.03 5.06 -0.38
C ARG A 160 -10.70 5.37 -1.06
N ILE A 161 -9.93 4.32 -1.30
CA ILE A 161 -8.66 4.34 -2.03
C ILE A 161 -8.81 3.43 -3.24
N GLU A 162 -9.10 4.04 -4.39
CA GLU A 162 -9.52 3.35 -5.61
C GLU A 162 -8.74 3.89 -6.82
N GLY A 163 -7.95 3.02 -7.47
CA GLY A 163 -7.21 3.33 -8.69
C GLY A 163 -7.41 2.32 -9.81
N LEU A 164 -7.53 1.03 -9.48
CA LEU A 164 -7.68 -0.05 -10.47
C LEU A 164 -8.95 0.08 -11.31
N ASN A 165 -10.10 0.25 -10.66
CA ASN A 165 -11.39 0.43 -11.33
C ASN A 165 -11.43 1.72 -12.16
N VAL A 166 -10.81 2.80 -11.67
CA VAL A 166 -10.67 4.07 -12.40
C VAL A 166 -9.83 3.86 -13.66
N GLY A 167 -8.66 3.21 -13.53
CA GLY A 167 -7.79 2.91 -14.66
C GLY A 167 -8.43 1.99 -15.71
N ILE A 168 -9.23 1.01 -15.29
CA ILE A 168 -9.98 0.14 -16.20
C ILE A 168 -11.04 0.94 -16.99
N ASP A 169 -11.81 1.80 -16.32
CA ASP A 169 -12.81 2.65 -17.00
C ASP A 169 -12.15 3.64 -17.97
N ASP A 170 -11.07 4.30 -17.55
CA ASP A 170 -10.29 5.19 -18.41
C ASP A 170 -9.73 4.43 -19.63
N ALA A 171 -9.24 3.19 -19.44
CA ALA A 171 -8.75 2.36 -20.55
C ALA A 171 -9.84 1.97 -21.55
N VAL A 172 -11.05 1.62 -21.07
CA VAL A 172 -12.21 1.32 -21.94
C VAL A 172 -12.59 2.56 -22.75
N ARG A 173 -12.65 3.73 -22.12
CA ARG A 173 -12.95 5.02 -22.79
C ARG A 173 -11.90 5.39 -23.82
N ALA A 174 -10.61 5.23 -23.48
CA ALA A 174 -9.51 5.47 -24.41
C ALA A 174 -9.58 4.52 -25.62
N ALA A 175 -9.89 3.24 -25.40
CA ALA A 175 -10.05 2.27 -26.47
C ALA A 175 -11.20 2.63 -27.43
N ASP A 176 -12.34 3.09 -26.92
CA ASP A 176 -13.45 3.56 -27.76
C ASP A 176 -13.05 4.79 -28.59
N ALA A 177 -12.38 5.78 -27.98
CA ALA A 177 -11.89 6.96 -28.69
C ALA A 177 -10.91 6.60 -29.82
N VAL A 178 -10.00 5.65 -29.57
CA VAL A 178 -9.05 5.13 -30.57
C VAL A 178 -9.77 4.35 -31.67
N ALA A 179 -10.74 3.49 -31.33
CA ALA A 179 -11.51 2.74 -32.32
C ALA A 179 -12.29 3.68 -33.26
N ARG A 180 -12.95 4.70 -32.71
CA ARG A 180 -13.62 5.75 -33.47
C ARG A 180 -12.66 6.50 -34.41
N ALA A 181 -11.46 6.83 -33.93
CA ALA A 181 -10.42 7.51 -34.71
C ALA A 181 -9.91 6.64 -35.87
N LEU A 182 -9.70 5.34 -35.63
CA LEU A 182 -9.32 4.37 -36.65
C LEU A 182 -10.37 4.25 -37.75
N ASP A 183 -11.65 4.11 -37.38
CA ASP A 183 -12.75 3.97 -38.33
C ASP A 183 -12.91 5.18 -39.26
N LYS A 184 -12.52 6.37 -38.80
CA LYS A 184 -12.55 7.61 -39.60
C LYS A 184 -11.21 7.98 -40.22
N GLY A 185 -10.11 7.36 -39.80
CA GLY A 185 -8.76 7.79 -40.14
C GLY A 185 -8.41 9.19 -39.62
N ASP A 186 -9.03 9.64 -38.52
CA ASP A 186 -8.82 10.98 -37.95
C ASP A 186 -8.23 10.88 -36.53
N PHE A 187 -6.95 11.19 -36.41
CA PHE A 187 -6.19 11.17 -35.14
C PHE A 187 -5.88 12.59 -34.63
N THR A 188 -6.62 13.59 -35.09
CA THR A 188 -6.46 14.96 -34.60
C THR A 188 -6.83 15.04 -33.12
N GLU A 189 -6.23 16.00 -32.41
CA GLU A 189 -6.57 16.26 -31.00
C GLU A 189 -8.07 16.46 -30.78
N LYS A 190 -8.75 17.10 -31.75
CA LYS A 190 -10.19 17.34 -31.67
C LYS A 190 -11.01 16.05 -31.76
N TYR A 191 -10.64 15.13 -32.65
CA TYR A 191 -11.44 13.92 -32.90
C TYR A 191 -11.14 12.79 -31.90
N LEU A 192 -9.87 12.66 -31.50
CA LEU A 192 -9.39 11.64 -30.58
C LEU A 192 -9.31 12.16 -29.14
N GLY A 193 -8.48 13.18 -28.90
CA GLY A 193 -8.14 13.67 -27.56
C GLY A 193 -9.30 14.33 -26.82
N GLU A 194 -9.93 15.33 -27.43
CA GLU A 194 -11.07 16.06 -26.84
C GLU A 194 -12.26 15.14 -26.62
N HIS A 195 -12.51 14.18 -27.53
CA HIS A 195 -13.56 13.18 -27.31
C HIS A 195 -13.26 12.28 -26.12
N TYR A 196 -12.03 11.75 -26.02
CA TYR A 196 -11.62 10.96 -24.86
C TYR A 196 -11.76 11.76 -23.56
N SER A 197 -11.24 12.99 -23.53
CA SER A 197 -11.34 13.90 -22.38
C SER A 197 -12.79 14.13 -21.95
N GLN A 198 -13.71 14.39 -22.89
CA GLN A 198 -15.14 14.52 -22.60
C GLN A 198 -15.72 13.23 -22.00
N SER A 199 -15.40 12.08 -22.56
CA SER A 199 -15.87 10.80 -22.02
C SER A 199 -15.35 10.56 -20.59
N VAL A 200 -14.11 10.94 -20.27
CA VAL A 200 -13.56 10.82 -18.91
C VAL A 200 -14.31 11.71 -17.93
N GLU A 201 -14.78 12.88 -18.37
CA GLU A 201 -15.60 13.77 -17.55
C GLU A 201 -17.01 13.20 -17.25
N GLU A 202 -17.50 12.31 -18.11
CA GLU A 202 -18.74 11.53 -17.90
C GLU A 202 -18.54 10.28 -17.02
N SER A 203 -17.29 9.96 -16.67
CA SER A 203 -16.99 8.82 -15.79
C SER A 203 -17.63 9.00 -14.42
N PRO A 204 -18.28 7.95 -13.86
CA PRO A 204 -18.79 8.01 -12.49
C PRO A 204 -17.67 8.30 -11.49
N TYR A 205 -16.44 7.85 -11.75
CA TYR A 205 -15.29 8.12 -10.90
C TYR A 205 -14.85 9.59 -10.93
N THR A 206 -15.03 10.26 -12.07
CA THR A 206 -14.81 11.71 -12.16
C THR A 206 -15.90 12.49 -11.41
N HIS A 207 -17.14 12.01 -11.46
CA HIS A 207 -18.22 12.59 -10.66
C HIS A 207 -17.92 12.49 -9.15
N ASP A 208 -17.50 11.31 -8.69
CA ASP A 208 -17.11 11.04 -7.29
C ASP A 208 -15.96 11.93 -6.79
N LEU A 209 -15.08 12.40 -7.68
CA LEU A 209 -14.00 13.35 -7.32
C LEU A 209 -14.52 14.79 -7.15
N LYS A 210 -15.60 15.15 -7.83
CA LYS A 210 -16.15 16.52 -7.82
C LYS A 210 -17.21 16.73 -6.75
N ALA A 211 -17.94 15.68 -6.40
CA ALA A 211 -19.07 15.73 -5.47
C ALA A 211 -18.79 14.88 -4.22
N ILE A 212 -19.30 15.33 -3.08
CA ILE A 212 -19.28 14.53 -1.87
C ILE A 212 -20.54 13.67 -1.87
N ASP A 213 -20.36 12.36 -1.89
CA ASP A 213 -21.46 11.41 -1.71
C ASP A 213 -22.18 11.72 -0.39
N LYS A 214 -23.49 11.96 -0.53
CA LYS A 214 -24.37 12.40 0.55
C LYS A 214 -24.51 11.35 1.64
N ASP A 215 -24.63 10.09 1.25
CA ASP A 215 -24.83 8.97 2.15
C ASP A 215 -23.52 8.63 2.86
N TYR A 216 -22.40 8.70 2.14
CA TYR A 216 -21.07 8.59 2.71
C TYR A 216 -20.84 9.67 3.77
N LEU A 217 -21.06 10.96 3.45
CA LEU A 217 -20.93 12.04 4.44
C LEU A 217 -21.85 11.80 5.63
N LYS A 218 -23.09 11.37 5.40
CA LYS A 218 -24.05 11.04 6.46
C LYS A 218 -23.52 9.95 7.41
N ILE A 219 -22.86 8.90 6.92
CA ILE A 219 -22.24 7.86 7.77
C ILE A 219 -21.26 8.48 8.78
N PHE A 220 -20.39 9.39 8.34
CA PHE A 220 -19.44 10.07 9.24
C PHE A 220 -20.16 10.97 10.25
N LEU A 221 -21.15 11.73 9.78
CA LEU A 221 -21.96 12.61 10.63
C LEU A 221 -22.73 11.81 11.69
N ASP A 222 -23.22 10.62 11.34
CA ASP A 222 -23.93 9.72 12.25
C ASP A 222 -22.98 9.04 13.23
N ALA A 223 -21.79 8.60 12.79
CA ALA A 223 -20.76 8.06 13.65
C ALA A 223 -20.23 9.10 14.66
N ALA A 224 -20.23 10.38 14.27
CA ALA A 224 -19.79 11.48 15.11
C ALA A 224 -20.89 12.08 16.01
N LYS A 225 -22.12 11.53 16.00
CA LYS A 225 -23.26 12.13 16.72
C LYS A 225 -23.06 12.22 18.25
N ASP A 226 -22.32 11.25 18.80
CA ASP A 226 -22.08 11.09 20.24
C ASP A 226 -20.73 11.70 20.67
N VAL A 227 -20.01 12.35 19.74
CA VAL A 227 -18.75 13.05 19.99
C VAL A 227 -19.01 14.26 20.89
N PRO A 228 -18.36 14.37 22.06
CA PRO A 228 -18.47 15.54 22.91
C PRO A 228 -18.11 16.82 22.16
N LYS A 229 -19.01 17.81 22.18
CA LYS A 229 -18.94 19.01 21.33
C LYS A 229 -17.86 20.01 21.79
N ASP A 230 -17.32 19.81 22.98
CA ASP A 230 -16.22 20.59 23.57
C ASP A 230 -14.83 20.15 23.08
N ILE A 231 -14.71 18.96 22.47
CA ILE A 231 -13.48 18.42 21.86
C ILE A 231 -13.07 19.22 20.63
N ILE A 232 -14.06 19.65 19.87
CA ILE A 232 -13.85 20.33 18.60
C ILE A 232 -13.76 21.82 18.89
N SER A 233 -12.63 22.44 18.51
CA SER A 233 -12.35 23.84 18.85
C SER A 233 -13.55 24.76 18.53
N SER A 234 -13.73 25.82 19.31
CA SER A 234 -14.82 26.79 19.11
C SER A 234 -14.88 27.37 17.68
N LYS A 235 -13.77 27.31 16.92
CA LYS A 235 -13.71 27.66 15.50
C LYS A 235 -14.55 26.74 14.60
N TYR A 236 -14.74 25.47 14.94
CA TYR A 236 -15.52 24.51 14.16
C TYR A 236 -16.85 24.13 14.81
N GLY A 237 -17.20 24.74 15.95
CA GLY A 237 -18.44 24.48 16.68
C GLY A 237 -19.72 24.67 15.84
N LEU A 238 -19.67 25.48 14.77
CA LEU A 238 -20.76 25.69 13.83
C LEU A 238 -20.96 24.48 12.89
N VAL A 239 -19.87 23.85 12.45
CA VAL A 239 -19.90 22.58 11.70
C VAL A 239 -20.44 21.48 12.60
N VAL A 240 -19.91 21.34 13.82
CA VAL A 240 -20.34 20.36 14.83
C VAL A 240 -21.81 20.52 15.21
N LYS A 241 -22.29 21.76 15.34
CA LYS A 241 -23.70 22.05 15.61
C LYS A 241 -24.59 21.64 14.44
N MET A 242 -24.14 21.84 13.20
CA MET A 242 -24.83 21.32 12.00
C MET A 242 -24.85 19.79 11.93
N MET A 243 -23.81 19.11 12.44
CA MET A 243 -23.77 17.64 12.54
C MET A 243 -24.75 17.06 13.57
N SER A 244 -25.34 17.89 14.44
CA SER A 244 -26.04 17.43 15.66
C SER A 244 -27.57 17.32 15.59
N SER A 245 -28.20 17.62 14.45
CA SER A 245 -29.63 17.35 14.24
C SER A 245 -29.90 16.81 12.84
N ASP A 246 -30.88 15.91 12.70
CA ASP A 246 -31.25 15.29 11.42
C ASP A 246 -31.52 16.31 10.31
N THR A 247 -32.25 17.39 10.64
CA THR A 247 -32.62 18.44 9.68
C THR A 247 -31.42 19.27 9.22
N LEU A 248 -30.49 19.57 10.13
CA LEU A 248 -29.27 20.31 9.79
C LEU A 248 -28.26 19.44 9.04
N ARG A 249 -28.24 18.12 9.24
CA ARG A 249 -27.37 17.19 8.50
C ARG A 249 -27.75 17.14 7.02
N SER A 250 -29.03 17.03 6.67
CA SER A 250 -29.47 17.11 5.27
C SER A 250 -29.13 18.45 4.61
N PHE A 251 -29.19 19.55 5.37
CA PHE A 251 -28.77 20.88 4.90
C PHE A 251 -27.26 20.99 4.72
N ALA A 252 -26.47 20.48 5.66
CA ALA A 252 -25.00 20.47 5.61
C ALA A 252 -24.47 19.67 4.42
N VAL A 253 -25.10 18.54 4.10
CA VAL A 253 -24.77 17.72 2.93
C VAL A 253 -25.07 18.45 1.61
N GLY A 254 -26.15 19.23 1.56
CA GLY A 254 -26.46 20.12 0.43
C GLY A 254 -25.45 21.27 0.30
N PHE A 255 -25.12 21.91 1.41
CA PHE A 255 -24.13 23.01 1.46
C PHE A 255 -22.72 22.54 1.10
N ALA A 256 -22.34 21.33 1.52
CA ALA A 256 -21.05 20.75 1.21
C ALA A 256 -20.88 20.51 -0.30
N ASN A 257 -21.94 20.06 -0.97
CA ASN A 257 -21.95 19.92 -2.43
C ASN A 257 -21.99 21.27 -3.16
N ILE A 258 -22.53 22.34 -2.55
CA ILE A 258 -22.52 23.71 -3.12
C ILE A 258 -21.13 24.36 -3.00
N LEU A 259 -20.42 24.15 -1.89
CA LEU A 259 -19.06 24.64 -1.71
C LEU A 259 -18.06 23.92 -2.61
N GLY A 260 -18.37 22.68 -2.99
CA GLY A 260 -17.50 21.83 -3.78
C GLY A 260 -16.37 21.22 -2.95
N TYR A 261 -15.85 20.09 -3.42
CA TYR A 261 -14.83 19.33 -2.71
C TYR A 261 -13.53 20.13 -2.50
N GLU A 262 -13.11 20.91 -3.50
CA GLU A 262 -11.89 21.72 -3.47
C GLU A 262 -11.84 22.74 -2.31
N LYS A 263 -12.97 23.35 -1.94
CA LYS A 263 -13.01 24.34 -0.86
C LYS A 263 -13.11 23.71 0.53
N LEU A 264 -13.63 22.49 0.62
CA LEU A 264 -13.79 21.76 1.87
C LEU A 264 -12.55 20.93 2.23
N LEU A 265 -11.84 20.42 1.22
CA LEU A 265 -10.63 19.62 1.37
C LEU A 265 -9.62 20.23 2.36
N PRO A 266 -9.23 21.52 2.25
CA PRO A 266 -8.29 22.12 3.18
C PRO A 266 -8.77 22.12 4.63
N ILE A 267 -10.09 22.15 4.87
CA ILE A 267 -10.68 22.11 6.21
C ILE A 267 -10.71 20.68 6.74
N ILE A 268 -11.05 19.70 5.90
CA ILE A 268 -11.14 18.28 6.30
C ILE A 268 -9.75 17.70 6.57
N GLU A 269 -8.76 18.05 5.75
CA GLU A 269 -7.39 17.54 5.82
C GLU A 269 -6.49 18.35 6.77
N THR A 270 -7.04 19.25 7.61
CA THR A 270 -6.23 19.94 8.63
C THR A 270 -5.74 18.99 9.71
N VAL A 271 -4.62 19.32 10.36
CA VAL A 271 -4.13 18.61 11.55
C VAL A 271 -5.19 18.56 12.67
N ASP A 272 -5.98 19.63 12.83
CA ASP A 272 -7.02 19.67 13.85
C ASP A 272 -8.11 18.62 13.60
N THR A 273 -8.66 18.56 12.38
CA THR A 273 -9.73 17.64 12.02
C THR A 273 -9.26 16.21 11.78
N TYR A 274 -8.10 16.02 11.16
CA TYR A 274 -7.60 14.72 10.71
C TYR A 274 -6.79 13.99 11.79
N VAL A 275 -6.17 14.70 12.73
CA VAL A 275 -5.31 14.11 13.78
C VAL A 275 -5.86 14.36 15.17
N LYS A 276 -6.06 15.63 15.57
CA LYS A 276 -6.39 15.95 16.97
C LYS A 276 -7.78 15.47 17.39
N VAL A 277 -8.80 15.67 16.56
CA VAL A 277 -10.17 15.23 16.87
C VAL A 277 -10.26 13.71 17.04
N PRO A 278 -9.74 12.87 16.12
CA PRO A 278 -9.71 11.42 16.33
C PRO A 278 -8.94 10.99 17.59
N THR A 279 -7.81 11.63 17.90
CA THR A 279 -7.02 11.32 19.10
C THR A 279 -7.79 11.61 20.38
N GLU A 280 -8.35 12.81 20.53
CA GLU A 280 -9.14 13.18 21.72
C GLU A 280 -10.37 12.28 21.87
N LEU A 281 -11.00 11.88 20.75
CA LEU A 281 -12.08 10.90 20.76
C LEU A 281 -11.66 9.54 21.26
N ALA A 282 -10.51 9.05 20.80
CA ALA A 282 -9.95 7.79 21.26
C ALA A 282 -9.59 7.85 22.75
N GLU A 283 -9.07 8.98 23.24
CA GLU A 283 -8.71 9.15 24.66
C GLU A 283 -9.92 9.20 25.59
N ARG A 284 -11.03 9.82 25.17
CA ARG A 284 -12.23 9.97 26.01
C ARG A 284 -13.23 8.83 25.91
N LEU A 285 -13.47 8.34 24.70
CA LEU A 285 -14.52 7.35 24.40
C LEU A 285 -13.96 5.99 24.02
N GLY A 286 -12.68 5.94 23.65
CA GLY A 286 -12.03 4.70 23.23
C GLY A 286 -11.86 3.72 24.37
N LYS A 287 -11.59 2.47 23.99
CA LYS A 287 -11.20 1.42 24.91
C LYS A 287 -9.72 1.11 24.70
N SER A 288 -8.95 1.05 25.79
CA SER A 288 -7.57 0.60 25.71
C SER A 288 -7.51 -0.87 25.24
N ILE A 289 -6.68 -1.12 24.25
CA ILE A 289 -6.40 -2.46 23.71
C ILE A 289 -4.97 -2.83 24.08
N SER A 290 -4.78 -4.01 24.67
CA SER A 290 -3.48 -4.60 24.95
C SER A 290 -3.17 -5.69 23.93
N ALA A 291 -1.93 -5.73 23.44
CA ALA A 291 -1.46 -6.82 22.60
C ALA A 291 -1.08 -8.03 23.47
N SER A 292 -1.35 -9.24 22.98
CA SER A 292 -0.92 -10.49 23.62
C SER A 292 0.50 -10.91 23.22
N TYR A 293 1.12 -10.20 22.28
CA TYR A 293 2.47 -10.46 21.78
C TYR A 293 3.06 -9.17 21.16
N THR A 294 4.37 -9.17 20.96
CA THR A 294 5.08 -8.10 20.24
C THR A 294 5.62 -8.69 18.94
N PRO A 295 5.26 -8.14 17.76
CA PRO A 295 5.71 -8.70 16.49
C PRO A 295 7.22 -8.54 16.30
N THR A 296 7.87 -9.60 15.83
CA THR A 296 9.25 -9.57 15.33
C THR A 296 9.26 -8.97 13.94
N ILE A 297 9.57 -7.68 13.86
CA ILE A 297 9.56 -6.95 12.60
C ILE A 297 10.94 -7.09 11.90
N PRO A 298 10.99 -7.51 10.62
CA PRO A 298 12.24 -7.59 9.87
C PRO A 298 12.94 -6.23 9.74
N SER A 299 14.27 -6.22 9.79
CA SER A 299 15.04 -5.03 9.41
C SER A 299 14.87 -4.73 7.93
N ILE A 300 15.11 -3.49 7.51
CA ILE A 300 15.03 -3.13 6.08
C ILE A 300 15.95 -4.01 5.20
N ALA A 301 17.15 -4.35 5.68
CA ALA A 301 18.05 -5.26 4.96
C ALA A 301 17.45 -6.66 4.80
N GLN A 302 16.76 -7.18 5.82
CA GLN A 302 16.05 -8.46 5.73
C GLN A 302 14.86 -8.40 4.78
N ARG A 303 14.14 -7.26 4.73
CA ARG A 303 13.06 -7.02 3.76
C ARG A 303 13.59 -7.09 2.34
N VAL A 304 14.60 -6.28 2.02
CA VAL A 304 15.23 -6.23 0.69
C VAL A 304 15.78 -7.60 0.29
N ALA A 305 16.44 -8.32 1.21
CA ALA A 305 17.00 -9.65 0.92
C ALA A 305 15.94 -10.73 0.62
N LYS A 306 14.68 -10.54 1.04
CA LYS A 306 13.56 -11.45 0.73
C LYS A 306 12.93 -11.16 -0.63
N LEU A 307 13.16 -9.97 -1.20
CA LEU A 307 12.61 -9.60 -2.49
C LEU A 307 13.31 -10.35 -3.62
N LYS A 308 12.58 -10.56 -4.72
CA LYS A 308 13.12 -11.20 -5.92
C LYS A 308 13.48 -10.14 -6.94
N PHE A 309 14.76 -10.06 -7.29
CA PHE A 309 15.24 -9.17 -8.34
C PHE A 309 15.74 -9.98 -9.53
N ASN A 310 15.50 -9.45 -10.74
CA ASN A 310 16.27 -9.80 -11.93
C ASN A 310 17.18 -8.62 -12.25
N ASP A 311 18.42 -8.69 -11.78
CA ASP A 311 19.32 -7.54 -11.79
C ASP A 311 19.57 -7.04 -13.22
N ASP A 312 19.51 -5.71 -13.37
CA ASP A 312 19.96 -5.00 -14.55
C ASP A 312 21.41 -4.57 -14.35
N SER A 313 22.29 -4.83 -15.31
CA SER A 313 23.68 -4.35 -15.25
C SER A 313 23.80 -2.83 -15.41
N SER A 314 22.79 -2.20 -15.99
CA SER A 314 22.74 -0.76 -16.19
C SER A 314 21.82 -0.10 -15.17
N SER A 315 22.31 0.95 -14.51
CA SER A 315 21.46 1.75 -13.63
C SER A 315 20.34 2.40 -14.43
N HIS A 316 19.09 2.16 -14.01
CA HIS A 316 17.89 2.80 -14.57
C HIS A 316 17.64 4.21 -13.99
N ILE A 317 18.50 4.65 -13.08
CA ILE A 317 18.41 5.96 -12.42
C ILE A 317 19.76 6.67 -12.54
N LYS A 318 19.71 7.92 -13.01
CA LYS A 318 20.85 8.85 -12.93
C LYS A 318 20.49 10.05 -12.07
N VAL A 319 21.26 10.30 -11.02
CA VAL A 319 21.08 11.48 -10.16
C VAL A 319 21.50 12.74 -10.93
N LEU A 320 20.60 13.71 -11.06
CA LEU A 320 20.85 14.94 -11.81
C LEU A 320 21.42 16.06 -10.93
N LYS A 321 20.99 16.13 -9.67
CA LYS A 321 21.37 17.18 -8.71
C LYS A 321 21.83 16.55 -7.38
N PRO A 322 23.03 15.94 -7.32
CA PRO A 322 23.45 15.13 -6.18
C PRO A 322 23.61 15.92 -4.87
N THR A 323 23.74 17.25 -4.92
CA THR A 323 23.96 18.09 -3.75
C THR A 323 22.69 18.80 -3.26
N SER A 324 21.55 18.59 -3.92
CA SER A 324 20.29 19.27 -3.56
C SER A 324 19.70 18.77 -2.25
N GLU A 325 18.89 19.62 -1.61
CA GLU A 325 18.15 19.23 -0.40
C GLU A 325 17.15 18.09 -0.69
N PHE A 326 16.54 18.06 -1.87
CA PHE A 326 15.66 16.96 -2.27
C PHE A 326 16.43 15.62 -2.29
N MET A 327 17.59 15.57 -2.95
CA MET A 327 18.37 14.34 -3.01
C MET A 327 18.94 13.92 -1.66
N LYS A 328 19.32 14.87 -0.80
CA LYS A 328 19.71 14.56 0.59
C LYS A 328 18.56 13.89 1.35
N LYS A 329 17.31 14.33 1.15
CA LYS A 329 16.14 13.68 1.74
C LYS A 329 15.91 12.27 1.19
N MET A 330 16.28 11.97 -0.05
CA MET A 330 16.15 10.62 -0.64
C MET A 330 17.00 9.56 0.08
N VAL A 331 18.06 9.95 0.80
CA VAL A 331 18.81 9.05 1.67
C VAL A 331 17.91 8.44 2.76
N THR A 332 16.95 9.22 3.26
CA THR A 332 15.95 8.78 4.26
C THR A 332 14.67 8.26 3.61
N LEU A 333 14.19 8.94 2.56
CA LEU A 333 12.86 8.69 1.98
C LEU A 333 12.83 7.52 1.00
N CYS A 334 13.98 7.02 0.55
CA CYS A 334 14.01 5.82 -0.27
C CYS A 334 13.58 4.59 0.56
N PRO A 335 12.51 3.88 0.18
CA PRO A 335 11.94 2.81 0.98
C PRO A 335 12.91 1.63 1.19
N THR A 336 13.89 1.47 0.30
CA THR A 336 14.90 0.41 0.37
C THR A 336 16.33 0.91 0.59
N ARG A 337 16.49 2.20 0.93
CA ARG A 337 17.80 2.84 1.19
C ARG A 337 18.82 2.65 0.05
N CYS A 338 18.39 2.84 -1.20
CA CYS A 338 19.28 2.83 -2.36
C CYS A 338 20.25 4.02 -2.43
N TYR A 339 20.06 5.05 -1.59
CA TYR A 339 20.85 6.27 -1.63
C TYR A 339 21.74 6.41 -0.41
N LEU A 340 22.94 6.94 -0.62
CA LEU A 340 23.93 7.19 0.42
C LEU A 340 24.64 8.52 0.19
N MET A 341 25.08 9.15 1.27
CA MET A 341 25.94 10.31 1.20
C MET A 341 27.38 9.87 0.94
N GLU A 342 28.00 10.40 -0.10
CA GLU A 342 29.42 10.25 -0.37
C GLU A 342 30.07 11.62 -0.60
N LYS A 343 31.02 11.99 0.26
CA LYS A 343 31.60 13.35 0.31
C LYS A 343 30.48 14.39 0.47
N ASP A 344 30.27 15.21 -0.55
CA ASP A 344 29.27 16.31 -0.54
C ASP A 344 28.01 15.98 -1.36
N GLY A 345 27.92 14.79 -1.97
CA GLY A 345 26.84 14.43 -2.90
C GLY A 345 26.16 13.11 -2.57
N VAL A 346 24.95 12.95 -3.08
CA VAL A 346 24.15 11.72 -2.99
C VAL A 346 24.52 10.79 -4.14
N MET A 347 24.85 9.56 -3.79
CA MET A 347 25.13 8.44 -4.71
C MET A 347 24.03 7.39 -4.61
N ILE A 348 23.90 6.54 -5.63
CA ILE A 348 22.87 5.50 -5.71
C ILE A 348 23.48 4.11 -5.93
N GLN A 349 22.93 3.11 -5.24
CA GLN A 349 23.04 1.68 -5.51
C GLN A 349 21.66 1.15 -5.89
N HIS A 350 21.44 0.94 -7.19
CA HIS A 350 20.10 0.74 -7.76
C HIS A 350 19.60 -0.70 -7.68
N GLU A 351 20.45 -1.65 -7.28
CA GLU A 351 20.16 -3.09 -7.26
C GLU A 351 19.04 -3.44 -6.27
N GLY A 352 18.89 -2.65 -5.21
CA GLY A 352 17.79 -2.78 -4.25
C GLY A 352 16.55 -1.93 -4.58
N CYS A 353 16.49 -1.30 -5.77
CA CYS A 353 15.41 -0.39 -6.11
C CYS A 353 14.09 -1.15 -6.36
N VAL A 354 13.05 -0.78 -5.61
CA VAL A 354 11.70 -1.36 -5.74
C VAL A 354 10.81 -0.62 -6.74
N GLU A 355 11.42 0.23 -7.57
CA GLU A 355 10.76 1.01 -8.63
C GLU A 355 9.59 1.86 -8.09
N CYS A 356 9.75 2.43 -6.89
CA CYS A 356 8.69 3.18 -6.23
C CYS A 356 8.34 4.52 -6.91
N GLY A 357 9.31 5.16 -7.56
CA GLY A 357 9.15 6.46 -8.23
C GLY A 357 9.36 7.69 -7.34
N THR A 358 9.51 7.54 -6.01
CA THR A 358 9.66 8.67 -5.05
C THR A 358 10.76 9.67 -5.41
N CYS A 359 11.85 9.20 -6.02
CA CYS A 359 13.03 10.00 -6.37
C CYS A 359 12.98 10.65 -7.76
N SER A 360 11.88 10.50 -8.51
CA SER A 360 11.83 10.84 -9.94
C SER A 360 12.03 12.33 -10.25
N GLU A 361 11.76 13.24 -9.30
CA GLU A 361 11.79 14.69 -9.55
C GLU A 361 13.18 15.21 -9.94
N GLU A 362 14.24 14.74 -9.28
CA GLU A 362 15.62 15.20 -9.52
C GLU A 362 16.56 14.09 -10.01
N THR A 363 15.97 13.08 -10.65
CA THR A 363 16.69 11.98 -11.29
C THR A 363 16.19 11.79 -12.72
N ASP A 364 17.04 11.30 -13.61
CA ASP A 364 16.59 10.68 -14.87
C ASP A 364 16.16 9.24 -14.52
N TRP A 365 14.96 9.14 -13.95
CA TRP A 365 14.35 7.87 -13.53
C TRP A 365 13.61 7.22 -14.69
N LYS A 366 13.89 5.93 -14.92
CA LYS A 366 13.19 5.10 -15.90
C LYS A 366 12.90 3.75 -15.28
N HIS A 367 11.97 2.99 -15.84
CA HIS A 367 11.91 1.58 -15.50
C HIS A 367 13.20 0.86 -15.95
N PRO A 368 13.63 -0.20 -15.25
CA PRO A 368 14.64 -1.13 -15.76
C PRO A 368 14.26 -1.68 -17.14
N HIS A 369 15.22 -2.29 -17.84
CA HIS A 369 14.92 -2.97 -19.10
C HIS A 369 13.86 -4.07 -18.91
N GLY A 370 13.20 -4.46 -19.99
CA GLY A 370 12.16 -5.50 -19.94
C GLY A 370 12.62 -6.75 -19.19
N GLU A 371 11.75 -7.25 -18.32
CA GLU A 371 11.99 -8.40 -17.42
C GLU A 371 13.03 -8.17 -16.31
N LYS A 372 13.68 -7.00 -16.24
CA LYS A 372 14.61 -6.62 -15.18
C LYS A 372 13.92 -5.90 -14.03
N GLY A 373 14.64 -5.75 -12.91
CA GLY A 373 14.17 -5.04 -11.73
C GLY A 373 13.49 -5.94 -10.71
N ILE A 374 12.58 -5.35 -9.94
CA ILE A 374 11.83 -6.04 -8.89
C ILE A 374 10.75 -6.94 -9.48
N ASN A 375 10.65 -8.17 -8.98
CA ASN A 375 9.59 -9.12 -9.33
C ASN A 375 8.70 -9.37 -8.10
N TYR A 376 7.60 -8.62 -8.01
CA TYR A 376 6.60 -8.78 -6.95
C TYR A 376 5.81 -10.09 -7.13
N GLN A 377 5.69 -10.84 -6.05
CA GLN A 377 4.96 -12.11 -6.03
C GLN A 377 3.50 -11.95 -5.63
N TYR A 378 3.21 -10.97 -4.78
CA TYR A 378 1.90 -10.78 -4.15
C TYR A 378 1.26 -9.42 -4.46
N GLY A 379 2.00 -8.51 -5.09
CA GLY A 379 1.46 -7.25 -5.65
C GLY A 379 2.24 -6.02 -5.26
#